data_AF-A0A9D6BQ79-F1
#
_entry.id   AF-A0A9D6BQ79-F1
#
_cell.length_a   1.000
_cell.length_b   1.000
_cell.length_c   1.000
_cell.angle_alpha   90.00
_cell.angle_beta   90.00
_cell.angle_gamma   90.00
#
_symmetry.space_group_name_H-M   'P 1'
#
loop_
_entity.id
_entity.type
_entity.pdbx_description
1 polymer ?
#
loop_
_entity_poly.entity_id
_entity_poly.type
_entity_poly.pdbx_seq_one_letter_code
_entity_poly.pdbx_strand_id
1 'polypeptide(L)'
;MNHELIQKLSLQEPKTLLQRMVKLQEETGELAQEVLIAQNASGTQHKTAGADGIAGECVDIVLVALSIYFSQGKSPQDLAEYTQKKLEKWQHHQSKPLPGSPDPETQFP
;
A
#
# COMPACT_ATOMS: atom_id res chain seq x y z
N MET A 1 -4.01 10.18 -9.85
CA MET A 1 -5.09 9.71 -8.95
C MET A 1 -5.96 10.91 -8.58
N ASN A 2 -7.29 10.78 -8.58
CA ASN A 2 -8.22 11.89 -8.33
C ASN A 2 -8.51 12.04 -6.83
N HIS A 3 -7.59 12.68 -6.07
CA HIS A 3 -7.68 12.76 -4.61
C HIS A 3 -8.91 13.52 -4.10
N GLU A 4 -9.38 14.54 -4.82
CA GLU A 4 -10.60 15.29 -4.48
C GLU A 4 -11.84 14.40 -4.51
N LEU A 5 -11.98 13.58 -5.57
CA LEU A 5 -13.06 12.61 -5.66
C LEU A 5 -12.96 11.55 -4.56
N ILE A 6 -11.75 11.03 -4.30
CA ILE A 6 -11.54 10.03 -3.24
C ILE A 6 -11.92 10.61 -1.88
N GLN A 7 -11.47 11.83 -1.54
CA GLN A 7 -11.84 12.49 -0.30
C GLN A 7 -13.36 12.64 -0.18
N LYS A 8 -14.02 13.16 -1.23
CA LYS A 8 -15.47 13.30 -1.26
C LYS A 8 -16.20 11.98 -0.97
N LEU A 9 -15.81 10.90 -1.66
CA LEU A 9 -16.42 9.58 -1.44
C LEU A 9 -16.11 9.02 -0.05
N SER A 10 -14.89 9.25 0.45
CA SER A 10 -14.46 8.81 1.79
C SER A 10 -15.24 9.47 2.92
N LEU A 11 -15.67 10.72 2.72
CA LEU A 11 -16.51 11.45 3.68
C LEU A 11 -17.99 11.03 3.60
N GLN A 12 -18.43 10.50 2.46
CA GLN A 12 -19.78 9.98 2.26
C GLN A 12 -19.93 8.49 2.62
N GLU A 13 -18.81 7.79 2.78
CA GLU A 13 -18.77 6.37 3.08
C GLU A 13 -19.43 6.06 4.44
N PRO A 14 -20.49 5.22 4.48
CA PRO A 14 -21.20 4.89 5.72
C PRO A 14 -20.41 3.99 6.67
N LYS A 15 -19.35 3.31 6.23
CA LYS A 15 -18.51 2.48 7.10
C LYS A 15 -17.87 3.32 8.21
N THR A 16 -17.99 2.83 9.44
CA THR A 16 -17.24 3.32 10.61
C THR A 16 -15.73 3.11 10.42
N LEU A 17 -14.92 3.81 11.22
CA LEU A 17 -13.46 3.61 11.21
C LEU A 17 -13.06 2.15 11.43
N LEU A 18 -13.73 1.45 12.36
CA LEU A 18 -13.48 0.03 12.61
C LEU A 18 -13.80 -0.82 11.36
N GLN A 19 -14.94 -0.58 10.71
CA GLN A 19 -15.31 -1.31 9.50
C GLN A 19 -14.34 -1.04 8.34
N ARG A 20 -13.83 0.19 8.20
CA ARG A 20 -12.80 0.51 7.20
C ARG A 20 -11.48 -0.21 7.50
N MET A 21 -11.09 -0.31 8.77
CA MET A 21 -9.92 -1.09 9.18
C MET A 21 -10.07 -2.58 8.89
N VAL A 22 -11.25 -3.16 9.11
CA VAL A 22 -11.54 -4.55 8.76
C VAL A 22 -11.52 -4.75 7.23
N LYS A 23 -12.09 -3.81 6.46
CA LYS A 23 -12.02 -3.85 5.00
C LYS A 23 -10.58 -3.76 4.50
N LEU A 24 -9.71 -2.98 5.14
CA LEU A 24 -8.29 -2.93 4.80
C LEU A 24 -7.60 -4.30 4.98
N GLN A 25 -7.99 -5.05 6.01
CA GLN A 25 -7.47 -6.40 6.25
C GLN A 25 -8.00 -7.41 5.22
N GLU A 26 -9.24 -7.25 4.78
CA GLU A 26 -9.82 -8.00 3.66
C GLU A 26 -8.98 -7.80 2.38
N GLU A 27 -8.73 -6.56 1.95
CA GLU A 27 -7.97 -6.31 0.69
C GLU A 27 -6.52 -6.81 0.80
N THR A 28 -5.94 -6.74 2.01
CA THR A 28 -4.60 -7.30 2.25
C THR A 28 -4.59 -8.84 2.11
N GLY A 29 -5.68 -9.50 2.53
CA GLY A 29 -5.87 -10.93 2.34
C GLY A 29 -6.08 -11.32 0.88
N GLU A 30 -6.83 -10.50 0.13
CA GLU A 30 -7.03 -10.68 -1.32
C GLU A 30 -5.70 -10.52 -2.07
N LEU A 31 -4.92 -9.47 -1.78
CA LEU A 31 -3.57 -9.31 -2.30
C LEU A 31 -2.67 -10.51 -1.97
N ALA A 32 -2.71 -10.99 -0.73
CA ALA A 32 -1.92 -12.15 -0.34
C ALA A 32 -2.32 -13.41 -1.14
N GLN A 33 -3.61 -13.61 -1.39
CA GLN A 33 -4.10 -14.71 -2.20
C GLN A 33 -3.60 -14.60 -3.65
N GLU A 34 -3.69 -13.43 -4.27
CA GLU A 34 -3.21 -13.20 -5.64
C GLU A 34 -1.70 -13.45 -5.78
N VAL A 35 -0.91 -13.03 -4.80
CA VAL A 35 0.53 -13.31 -4.76
C VAL A 35 0.80 -14.82 -4.64
N LEU A 36 0.06 -15.54 -3.78
CA LEU A 36 0.23 -16.98 -3.61
C LEU A 36 -0.22 -17.77 -4.86
N ILE A 37 -1.24 -17.30 -5.57
CA ILE A 37 -1.65 -17.87 -6.86
C ILE A 37 -0.56 -17.64 -7.90
N ALA A 38 -0.05 -16.41 -8.02
CA ALA A 38 0.99 -16.06 -9.00
C ALA A 38 2.30 -16.84 -8.79
N GLN A 39 2.61 -17.22 -7.56
CA GLN A 39 3.79 -18.03 -7.22
C GLN A 39 3.53 -19.55 -7.28
N ASN A 40 2.31 -19.98 -7.66
CA ASN A 40 1.90 -21.38 -7.66
C ASN A 40 2.20 -22.08 -6.32
N ALA A 41 1.92 -21.39 -5.21
CA ALA A 41 2.19 -21.89 -3.87
C ALA A 41 1.39 -23.17 -3.55
N SER A 42 1.87 -23.94 -2.57
CA SER A 42 1.15 -25.14 -2.11
C SER A 42 -0.25 -24.77 -1.62
N GLY A 43 -1.28 -25.44 -2.15
CA GLY A 43 -2.67 -25.18 -1.77
C GLY A 43 -3.35 -24.07 -2.59
N THR A 44 -2.68 -23.47 -3.59
CA THR A 44 -3.30 -22.49 -4.50
C THR A 44 -3.48 -22.98 -5.93
N GLN A 45 -3.01 -24.19 -6.27
CA GLN A 45 -3.03 -24.71 -7.65
C GLN A 45 -4.44 -24.90 -8.24
N HIS A 46 -5.46 -24.98 -7.39
CA HIS A 46 -6.86 -25.09 -7.79
C HIS A 46 -7.56 -23.73 -7.89
N LYS A 47 -6.90 -22.65 -7.50
CA LYS A 47 -7.44 -21.28 -7.52
C LYS A 47 -6.97 -20.57 -8.79
N THR A 48 -7.84 -19.75 -9.35
CA THR A 48 -7.53 -18.84 -10.46
C THR A 48 -7.38 -17.43 -9.92
N ALA A 49 -6.45 -16.67 -10.51
CA ALA A 49 -6.30 -15.25 -10.20
C ALA A 49 -7.64 -14.52 -10.43
N GLY A 50 -7.93 -13.56 -9.56
CA GLY A 50 -9.04 -12.62 -9.68
C GLY A 50 -8.91 -11.75 -10.92
N ALA A 51 -10.00 -11.04 -11.26
CA ALA A 51 -10.07 -10.23 -12.47
C ALA A 51 -9.03 -9.10 -12.50
N ASP A 52 -8.72 -8.52 -11.34
CA ASP A 52 -7.84 -7.37 -11.23
C ASP A 52 -6.40 -7.75 -10.81
N GLY A 53 -6.19 -8.99 -10.36
CA GLY A 53 -4.91 -9.55 -9.98
C GLY A 53 -4.16 -8.73 -8.93
N ILE A 54 -2.85 -9.00 -8.76
CA ILE A 54 -2.00 -8.32 -7.76
C ILE A 54 -2.10 -6.78 -7.84
N ALA A 55 -2.16 -6.22 -9.05
CA ALA A 55 -2.21 -4.77 -9.25
C ALA A 55 -3.54 -4.17 -8.79
N GLY A 56 -4.67 -4.84 -9.04
CA GLY A 56 -5.98 -4.46 -8.54
C GLY A 56 -6.04 -4.41 -7.03
N GLU A 57 -5.64 -5.51 -6.40
CA GLU A 57 -5.67 -5.62 -4.93
C GLU A 57 -4.76 -4.58 -4.26
N CYS A 58 -3.65 -4.21 -4.90
CA CYS A 58 -2.82 -3.09 -4.43
C CYS A 58 -3.56 -1.74 -4.47
N VAL A 59 -4.35 -1.50 -5.52
CA VAL A 59 -5.16 -0.28 -5.66
C VAL A 59 -6.28 -0.27 -4.62
N ASP A 60 -6.93 -1.40 -4.34
CA ASP A 60 -7.97 -1.49 -3.32
C ASP A 60 -7.43 -1.16 -1.93
N ILE A 61 -6.25 -1.71 -1.57
CA ILE A 61 -5.54 -1.33 -0.34
C ILE A 61 -5.29 0.19 -0.28
N VAL A 62 -4.81 0.79 -1.36
CA VAL A 62 -4.55 2.25 -1.41
C VAL A 62 -5.85 3.04 -1.22
N LEU A 63 -6.94 2.66 -1.89
CA LEU A 63 -8.23 3.35 -1.80
C LEU A 63 -8.82 3.24 -0.39
N VAL A 64 -8.76 2.07 0.25
CA VAL A 64 -9.25 1.90 1.63
C VAL A 64 -8.38 2.65 2.63
N ALA A 65 -7.06 2.64 2.47
CA ALA A 65 -6.14 3.41 3.30
C ALA A 65 -6.37 4.92 3.18
N LEU A 66 -6.60 5.43 1.96
CA LEU A 66 -6.97 6.82 1.73
C LEU A 66 -8.35 7.16 2.32
N SER A 67 -9.30 6.22 2.25
CA SER A 67 -10.61 6.38 2.90
C SER A 67 -10.50 6.51 4.41
N ILE A 68 -9.63 5.74 5.05
CA ILE A 68 -9.30 5.91 6.47
C ILE A 68 -8.65 7.27 6.72
N TYR A 69 -7.66 7.66 5.91
CA TYR A 69 -6.95 8.92 6.06
C TYR A 69 -7.88 10.13 5.99
N PHE A 70 -8.70 10.22 4.94
CA PHE A 70 -9.64 11.33 4.73
C PHE A 70 -10.80 11.35 5.73
N SER A 71 -11.17 10.19 6.29
CA SER A 71 -12.18 10.13 7.38
C SER A 71 -11.79 10.94 8.62
N GLN A 72 -10.50 11.22 8.79
CA GLN A 72 -9.96 11.99 9.92
C GLN A 72 -9.97 13.51 9.66
N GLY A 73 -10.67 14.00 8.63
CA GLY A 73 -10.76 15.42 8.30
C GLY A 73 -9.50 16.01 7.66
N LYS A 74 -8.61 15.15 7.13
CA LYS A 74 -7.40 15.57 6.41
C LYS A 74 -7.71 15.93 4.95
N SER A 75 -6.89 16.81 4.38
CA SER A 75 -6.99 17.27 3.01
C SER A 75 -6.04 16.53 2.05
N PRO A 76 -6.26 16.58 0.74
CA PRO A 76 -5.28 16.14 -0.25
C PRO A 76 -3.92 16.85 -0.12
N GLN A 77 -3.91 18.11 0.32
CA GLN A 77 -2.70 18.87 0.57
C GLN A 77 -1.93 18.29 1.77
N ASP A 78 -2.62 17.99 2.87
CA ASP A 78 -2.01 17.28 4.01
C ASP A 78 -1.37 15.96 3.53
N LEU A 79 -2.10 15.18 2.71
CA LEU A 79 -1.61 13.89 2.21
C LEU A 79 -0.29 14.05 1.44
N ALA A 80 -0.18 15.08 0.58
CA ALA A 80 1.03 15.35 -0.18
C ALA A 80 2.20 15.70 0.75
N GLU A 81 1.99 16.57 1.74
CA GLU A 81 3.00 16.96 2.72
C GLU A 81 3.49 15.78 3.57
N TYR A 82 2.56 14.97 4.09
CA TYR A 82 2.90 13.78 4.87
C TYR A 82 3.64 12.75 4.01
N THR A 83 3.20 12.55 2.77
CA THR A 83 3.86 11.64 1.82
C THR A 83 5.29 12.10 1.55
N GLN A 84 5.49 13.38 1.23
CA GLN A 84 6.81 13.95 0.97
C GLN A 84 7.77 13.73 2.15
N LYS A 85 7.32 14.05 3.37
CA LYS A 85 8.12 13.82 4.59
C LYS A 85 8.49 12.35 4.80
N LYS A 86 7.58 11.43 4.47
CA LYS A 86 7.83 9.98 4.58
C LYS A 86 8.79 9.49 3.49
N LEU A 87 8.68 10.01 2.27
CA LEU A 87 9.60 9.72 1.16
C LEU A 87 11.02 10.17 1.48
N GLU A 88 11.20 11.40 1.98
CA GLU A 88 12.52 11.91 2.39
C GLU A 88 13.16 11.02 3.46
N LYS A 89 12.37 10.61 4.46
CA LYS A 89 12.83 9.67 5.49
C LYS A 89 13.19 8.31 4.91
N TRP A 90 12.38 7.80 3.98
CA TRP A 90 12.63 6.51 3.34
C TRP A 90 13.90 6.54 2.48
N GLN A 91 14.07 7.58 1.68
CA GLN A 91 15.27 7.82 0.88
C GLN A 91 16.53 7.89 1.77
N HIS A 92 16.46 8.62 2.88
CA HIS A 92 17.55 8.70 3.85
C HIS A 92 17.91 7.35 4.48
N HIS A 93 16.95 6.43 4.64
CA HIS A 93 17.23 5.09 5.15
C HIS A 93 17.79 4.15 4.07
N GLN A 94 17.34 4.26 2.82
CA GLN A 94 17.89 3.47 1.71
C GLN A 94 19.32 3.86 1.36
N SER A 95 19.68 5.14 1.51
CA SER A 95 21.04 5.62 1.20
C SER A 95 22.06 5.28 2.28
N LYS A 96 21.65 4.71 3.42
CA LYS A 96 22.59 4.20 4.42
C LYS A 96 23.12 2.83 3.96
N PRO A 97 24.45 2.65 3.86
CA PRO A 97 25.00 1.32 3.65
C PRO A 97 24.55 0.40 4.79
N LEU A 98 24.18 -0.84 4.45
CA LEU A 98 23.82 -1.83 5.48
C LEU A 98 25.05 -2.04 6.38
N PRO A 99 24.89 -2.20 7.70
CA PRO A 99 25.99 -2.52 8.58
C PRO A 99 26.72 -3.78 8.07
N GLY A 100 28.00 -3.66 7.73
CA GLY A 100 28.80 -4.75 7.16
C GLY A 100 28.75 -4.90 5.63
N SER A 101 28.15 -3.94 4.91
CA SER A 101 28.32 -3.87 3.44
C SER A 101 29.79 -3.58 3.12
N PRO A 102 30.40 -4.28 2.15
CA PRO A 102 31.73 -3.92 1.69
C PRO A 102 31.75 -2.47 1.22
N ASP A 103 32.85 -1.77 1.50
CA ASP A 103 33.06 -0.42 1.00
C ASP A 103 33.01 -0.47 -0.54
N PRO A 104 32.16 0.31 -1.23
CA PRO A 104 32.03 0.25 -2.69
C PRO A 104 33.37 0.52 -3.42
N GLU A 105 34.34 1.18 -2.78
CA GLU A 105 35.68 1.39 -3.32
C GLU A 105 36.61 0.16 -3.20
N THR A 106 36.21 -0.88 -2.46
CA THR A 106 36.99 -2.12 -2.28
C THR A 106 36.52 -3.29 -3.16
N GLN A 107 35.49 -3.06 -4.00
CA GLN A 107 34.86 -4.12 -4.82
C GLN A 107 35.34 -4.23 -6.26
N PHE A 108 36.36 -3.47 -6.70
CA PHE A 108 36.97 -3.66 -8.01
C PHE A 108 38.52 -3.64 -7.94
N PRO A 109 39.22 -4.70 -8.39
CA PRO A 109 40.54 -4.53 -9.01
C PRO A 109 40.43 -3.95 -10.42
#